data_AF-A0A4Y7TCY2-F1
#
_entry.id   AF-A0A4Y7TCY2-F1
#
_cell.length_a   1.000
_cell.length_b   1.000
_cell.length_c   1.000
_cell.angle_alpha   90.00
_cell.angle_beta   90.00
_cell.angle_gamma   90.00
#
_symmetry.space_group_name_H-M   'P 1'
#
loop_
_entity.id
_entity.type
_entity.pdbx_description
1 polymer ?
#
loop_
_entity_poly.entity_id
_entity_poly.type
_entity_poly.pdbx_seq_one_letter_code
_entity_poly.pdbx_strand_id
1 'polypeptide(L)'
;MSIEGIGMPLTDRNSQLILAHSSPSYSSDGMVVDSDDFPGSIDPMKISFQNPKWNEFVDKMASDIIWNVLVAGKWKTKPKVELVRASVHHSGSQIPSLQALVQRSRIRSRTHTSGYRLALSYNIMHTSPNVPIPALPTMEPAVERLRRVLQQWRDHKYTRSASMPFRVYLLSRCYAKAEVNKLHSPGYLKVKHLLPLAGELGFTVSFATLTYVVEGYNHDVRLPDFLDREGKARRMNQSGSTVEEIVEEEGECLVSSDASDDSGSGAEDDKPEKQEKQKRKGRLYFGNVDVNEDVVIPKNPFQGKEPDEKKYDLEKYGEISHIYKRTAIVLYRQEDDLKLKLALKGDKWALEELHRRTKKNGKPDAYARRIASALLEKLSVSTRSLYPSYTGSSDDQTLQKVIRYSWTWEDKELWKRAFALCTNYCVKSIKGIVNETLEYFYVKDVLPLIKKLLHNAPSLSLRHRLEIADTVARYEDDRAVLDDLLAKAIESYGAQDKDDVETIVKVVREKSLRLVNDVIIPKVAKRHGVANFFSTLLLNLHEHRADFPLPSSPLLGGKALTPPIHIDVVIRRCLQEYITQWNRLSAADLDIVQHITEVGMYVGEVKIVSDFLATIPPLINHPT
;
A
#
# COMPACT_ATOMS: atom_id res chain seq x y z
N MET A 1 16.80 -32.60 -62.63
CA MET A 1 17.48 -31.29 -62.65
C MET A 1 18.30 -31.22 -61.38
N SER A 2 19.62 -31.35 -61.48
CA SER A 2 20.53 -31.09 -60.36
C SER A 2 20.71 -29.57 -60.28
N ILE A 3 20.39 -28.94 -59.16
CA ILE A 3 20.74 -27.52 -58.97
C ILE A 3 22.23 -27.51 -58.60
N GLU A 4 23.10 -27.50 -59.61
CA GLU A 4 24.55 -27.52 -59.37
C GLU A 4 25.01 -26.16 -58.80
N GLY A 5 25.60 -26.20 -57.60
CA GLY A 5 26.40 -25.11 -57.04
C GLY A 5 25.62 -23.88 -56.53
N ILE A 6 24.78 -24.04 -55.50
CA ILE A 6 24.21 -22.88 -54.79
C ILE A 6 25.21 -22.34 -53.77
N GLY A 7 25.80 -21.17 -54.04
CA GLY A 7 26.60 -20.42 -53.08
C GLY A 7 25.75 -19.74 -51.99
N MET A 8 26.31 -19.60 -50.79
CA MET A 8 25.75 -18.80 -49.70
C MET A 8 26.48 -17.45 -49.61
N PRO A 9 25.81 -16.31 -49.36
CA PRO A 9 24.37 -16.16 -49.13
C PRO A 9 23.52 -16.48 -50.39
N LEU A 10 22.28 -16.94 -50.19
CA LEU A 10 21.39 -17.23 -51.30
C LEU A 10 21.07 -15.94 -52.08
N THR A 11 21.29 -15.97 -53.39
CA THR A 11 20.76 -14.93 -54.29
C THR A 11 19.25 -15.10 -54.44
N ASP A 12 18.54 -14.04 -54.83
CA ASP A 12 17.10 -14.13 -55.10
C ASP A 12 16.78 -15.19 -56.16
N ARG A 13 17.60 -15.27 -57.21
CA ARG A 13 17.52 -16.30 -58.24
C ARG A 13 17.63 -17.71 -57.65
N ASN A 14 18.62 -17.95 -56.80
CA ASN A 14 18.83 -19.28 -56.19
C ASN A 14 17.71 -19.61 -55.20
N SER A 15 17.20 -18.62 -54.48
CA SER A 15 16.08 -18.79 -53.55
C SER A 15 14.80 -19.15 -54.28
N GLN A 16 14.51 -18.47 -55.39
CA GLN A 16 13.36 -18.79 -56.26
C GLN A 16 13.50 -20.17 -56.91
N LEU A 17 14.71 -20.56 -57.33
CA LEU A 17 14.96 -21.91 -57.84
C LEU A 17 14.71 -22.97 -56.76
N ILE A 18 15.18 -22.75 -55.54
CA ILE A 18 14.91 -23.64 -54.42
C ILE A 18 13.40 -23.73 -54.15
N LEU A 19 12.68 -22.60 -54.15
CA LEU A 19 11.23 -22.57 -53.95
C LEU A 19 10.49 -23.30 -55.08
N ALA A 20 10.93 -23.16 -56.33
CA ALA A 20 10.34 -23.88 -57.47
C ALA A 20 10.55 -25.40 -57.38
N HIS A 21 11.58 -25.85 -56.65
CA HIS A 21 11.87 -27.27 -56.40
C HIS A 21 11.32 -27.81 -55.08
N SER A 22 10.86 -26.92 -54.18
CA SER A 22 10.09 -27.32 -53.01
C SER A 22 8.74 -27.88 -53.46
N SER A 23 8.23 -28.91 -52.77
CA SER A 23 6.97 -29.55 -53.15
C SER A 23 5.85 -28.51 -53.21
N PRO A 24 5.12 -28.36 -54.33
CA PRO A 24 4.01 -27.42 -54.39
C PRO A 24 2.93 -27.88 -53.42
N SER A 25 2.75 -27.14 -52.34
CA SER A 25 1.66 -27.36 -51.37
C SER A 25 0.36 -26.76 -51.92
N TYR A 26 -0.11 -27.28 -53.04
CA TYR A 26 -1.46 -26.99 -53.54
C TYR A 26 -2.22 -28.31 -53.68
N SER A 27 -3.00 -28.65 -52.65
CA SER A 27 -4.11 -29.58 -52.80
C SER A 27 -5.21 -28.84 -53.57
N SER A 28 -5.60 -29.34 -54.73
CA SER A 28 -6.65 -28.75 -55.58
C SER A 28 -8.06 -28.86 -54.99
N ASP A 29 -8.22 -29.49 -53.82
CA ASP A 29 -9.52 -29.92 -53.31
C ASP A 29 -9.95 -29.28 -51.98
N GLY A 30 -9.25 -28.25 -51.50
CA GLY A 30 -9.67 -27.46 -50.33
C GLY A 30 -9.71 -28.21 -48.98
N MET A 31 -9.43 -29.51 -48.95
CA MET A 31 -9.26 -30.26 -47.70
C MET A 31 -7.86 -30.00 -47.12
N VAL A 32 -7.86 -29.48 -45.89
CA VAL A 32 -6.68 -29.40 -45.03
C VAL A 32 -6.23 -30.81 -44.73
N VAL A 33 -5.20 -31.29 -45.45
CA VAL A 33 -4.48 -32.50 -45.07
C VAL A 33 -3.59 -32.12 -43.89
N ASP A 34 -3.67 -32.88 -42.80
CA ASP A 34 -2.78 -32.84 -41.62
C ASP A 34 -1.33 -33.26 -41.97
N SER A 35 -0.82 -32.86 -43.14
CA SER A 35 0.57 -33.07 -43.51
C SER A 35 1.41 -31.94 -42.93
N ASP A 36 2.37 -32.29 -42.07
CA ASP A 36 3.43 -31.42 -41.51
C ASP A 36 4.36 -30.77 -42.55
N ASP A 37 3.93 -30.69 -43.81
CA ASP A 37 4.66 -30.16 -44.95
C ASP A 37 4.41 -28.65 -45.07
N PHE A 38 5.38 -27.89 -44.57
CA PHE A 38 5.37 -26.44 -44.70
C PHE A 38 5.70 -26.00 -46.12
N PRO A 39 5.03 -24.95 -46.64
CA PRO A 39 5.40 -24.33 -47.91
C PRO A 39 6.89 -23.94 -47.91
N GLY A 40 7.63 -24.35 -48.94
CA GLY A 40 9.07 -24.11 -49.04
C GLY A 40 9.96 -25.16 -48.37
N SER A 41 9.40 -26.29 -47.89
CA SER A 41 10.16 -27.44 -47.40
C SER A 41 10.74 -28.27 -48.56
N ILE A 42 12.00 -28.67 -48.42
CA ILE A 42 12.72 -29.51 -49.36
C ILE A 42 13.01 -30.84 -48.66
N ASP A 43 12.71 -31.93 -49.35
CA ASP A 43 13.07 -33.29 -48.94
C ASP A 43 14.60 -33.40 -48.76
N PRO A 44 15.11 -33.79 -47.57
CA PRO A 44 16.54 -33.96 -47.30
C PRO A 44 17.25 -34.85 -48.30
N MET A 45 16.57 -35.86 -48.85
CA MET A 45 17.16 -36.81 -49.81
C MET A 45 17.49 -36.14 -51.15
N LYS A 46 16.88 -34.99 -51.44
CA LYS A 46 17.15 -34.18 -52.63
C LYS A 46 18.27 -33.17 -52.43
N ILE A 47 18.83 -33.08 -51.22
CA ILE A 47 19.85 -32.09 -50.85
C ILE A 47 21.19 -32.80 -50.73
N SER A 48 22.18 -32.28 -51.46
CA SER A 48 23.57 -32.69 -51.31
C SER A 48 24.43 -31.45 -51.07
N PHE A 49 25.39 -31.56 -50.15
CA PHE A 49 26.33 -30.49 -49.87
C PHE A 49 27.64 -30.80 -50.58
N GLN A 50 28.00 -30.00 -51.58
CA GLN A 50 29.24 -30.17 -52.34
C GLN A 50 30.50 -29.86 -51.52
N ASN A 51 30.36 -29.11 -50.41
CA ASN A 51 31.48 -28.84 -49.52
C ASN A 51 31.82 -30.08 -48.69
N PRO A 52 32.98 -30.74 -48.90
CA PRO A 52 33.34 -31.96 -48.19
C PRO A 52 33.49 -31.76 -46.67
N LYS A 53 33.67 -30.52 -46.21
CA LYS A 53 33.79 -30.17 -44.79
C LYS A 53 32.43 -29.92 -44.10
N TRP A 54 31.31 -29.98 -44.82
CA TRP A 54 29.98 -29.69 -44.25
C TRP A 54 29.60 -30.69 -43.15
N ASN A 55 29.76 -31.99 -43.43
CA ASN A 55 29.43 -33.03 -42.45
C ASN A 55 30.34 -32.94 -41.22
N GLU A 56 31.63 -32.66 -41.40
CA GLU A 56 32.56 -32.41 -40.30
C GLU A 56 32.13 -31.21 -39.45
N PHE A 57 31.68 -30.12 -40.08
CA PHE A 57 31.18 -28.93 -39.39
C PHE A 57 29.90 -29.21 -38.59
N VAL A 58 28.91 -29.88 -39.18
CA VAL A 58 27.65 -30.22 -38.51
C VAL A 58 27.90 -31.17 -37.35
N ASP A 59 28.72 -32.19 -37.57
CA ASP A 59 29.13 -33.14 -36.53
C ASP A 59 29.87 -32.45 -35.39
N LYS A 60 30.78 -31.53 -35.72
CA LYS A 60 31.53 -30.74 -34.75
C LYS A 60 30.58 -29.81 -33.97
N MET A 61 29.65 -29.14 -34.63
CA MET A 61 28.66 -28.28 -33.97
C MET A 61 27.75 -29.09 -33.03
N ALA A 62 27.27 -30.25 -33.48
CA ALA A 62 26.45 -31.13 -32.65
C ALA A 62 27.24 -31.61 -31.43
N SER A 63 28.48 -32.03 -31.60
CA SER A 63 29.34 -32.57 -30.53
C SER A 63 29.85 -31.48 -29.57
N ASP A 64 30.31 -30.34 -30.09
CA ASP A 64 31.00 -29.30 -29.32
C ASP A 64 30.03 -28.29 -28.68
N ILE A 65 28.89 -28.01 -29.30
CA ILE A 65 27.98 -26.95 -28.84
C ILE A 65 26.73 -27.55 -28.22
N ILE A 66 25.99 -28.35 -29.00
CA ILE A 66 24.68 -28.82 -28.56
C ILE A 66 24.86 -29.89 -27.47
N TRP A 67 25.78 -30.83 -27.66
CA TRP A 67 25.98 -31.93 -26.72
C TRP A 67 26.59 -31.49 -25.38
N ASN A 68 27.54 -30.54 -25.41
CA ASN A 68 28.11 -29.96 -24.20
C ASN A 68 27.09 -29.14 -23.39
N VAL A 69 26.07 -28.58 -24.03
CA VAL A 69 24.98 -27.84 -23.37
C VAL A 69 23.91 -28.78 -22.82
N LEU A 70 23.67 -29.91 -23.48
CA LEU A 70 22.60 -30.83 -23.08
C LEU A 70 22.97 -31.73 -21.89
N VAL A 71 24.25 -32.08 -21.64
CA VAL A 71 24.65 -32.90 -20.46
C VAL A 71 26.11 -32.67 -19.98
N ALA A 72 26.33 -32.74 -18.66
CA ALA A 72 27.60 -32.51 -17.95
C ALA A 72 28.63 -33.68 -17.91
N GLY A 73 28.65 -34.59 -18.89
CA GLY A 73 29.51 -35.79 -18.88
C GLY A 73 30.41 -35.96 -20.12
N LYS A 74 31.62 -36.51 -19.95
CA LYS A 74 32.50 -36.93 -21.07
C LYS A 74 31.97 -38.22 -21.68
N TRP A 75 31.42 -38.16 -22.91
CA TRP A 75 30.85 -39.32 -23.60
C TRP A 75 31.87 -40.06 -24.46
N LYS A 76 31.63 -41.37 -24.66
CA LYS A 76 32.51 -42.27 -25.43
C LYS A 76 32.15 -42.38 -26.92
N THR A 77 30.95 -41.97 -27.32
CA THR A 77 30.44 -42.14 -28.70
C THR A 77 29.92 -40.82 -29.25
N LYS A 78 30.24 -40.55 -30.52
CA LYS A 78 29.79 -39.38 -31.27
C LYS A 78 28.27 -39.47 -31.54
N PRO A 79 27.48 -38.39 -31.33
CA PRO A 79 26.06 -38.40 -31.67
C PRO A 79 25.88 -38.55 -33.19
N LYS A 80 24.80 -39.23 -33.62
CA LYS A 80 24.43 -39.28 -35.04
C LYS A 80 23.57 -38.08 -35.37
N VAL A 81 24.01 -37.29 -36.34
CA VAL A 81 23.28 -36.13 -36.83
C VAL A 81 22.65 -36.48 -38.17
N GLU A 82 21.35 -36.22 -38.33
CA GLU A 82 20.61 -36.52 -39.56
C GLU A 82 19.83 -35.29 -40.00
N LEU A 83 20.00 -34.90 -41.27
CA LEU A 83 19.24 -33.79 -41.85
C LEU A 83 17.80 -34.25 -42.03
N VAL A 84 16.87 -33.57 -41.36
CA VAL A 84 15.44 -33.91 -41.38
C VAL A 84 14.68 -33.02 -42.35
N ARG A 85 15.14 -31.77 -42.49
CA ARG A 85 14.42 -30.79 -43.30
C ARG A 85 15.34 -29.64 -43.70
N ALA A 86 15.18 -29.16 -44.92
CA ALA A 86 15.59 -27.81 -45.28
C ALA A 86 14.37 -27.00 -45.67
N SER A 87 14.29 -25.75 -45.22
CA SER A 87 13.20 -24.85 -45.58
C SER A 87 13.75 -23.49 -45.98
N VAL A 88 13.14 -22.89 -47.02
CA VAL A 88 13.44 -21.53 -47.42
C VAL A 88 12.28 -20.62 -47.02
N HIS A 89 12.61 -19.56 -46.28
CA HIS A 89 11.65 -18.59 -45.78
C HIS A 89 11.89 -17.24 -46.47
N HIS A 90 10.86 -16.65 -47.05
CA HIS A 90 10.94 -15.31 -47.65
C HIS A 90 10.82 -14.21 -46.57
N SER A 91 11.27 -13.00 -46.90
CA SER A 91 11.05 -11.82 -46.05
C SER A 91 9.58 -11.69 -45.65
N GLY A 92 9.32 -11.40 -44.37
CA GLY A 92 7.97 -11.33 -43.80
C GLY A 92 7.29 -12.68 -43.49
N SER A 93 7.83 -13.83 -43.94
CA SER A 93 7.30 -15.13 -43.48
C SER A 93 7.69 -15.41 -42.03
N GLN A 94 6.70 -15.72 -41.19
CA GLN A 94 6.99 -16.30 -39.88
C GLN A 94 7.38 -17.76 -40.08
N ILE A 95 8.54 -18.16 -39.58
CA ILE A 95 8.88 -19.59 -39.49
C ILE A 95 7.80 -20.22 -38.59
N PRO A 96 6.95 -21.13 -39.10
CA PRO A 96 6.01 -21.84 -38.27
C PRO A 96 6.80 -22.49 -37.16
N SER A 97 6.42 -22.24 -35.91
CA SER A 97 7.13 -22.84 -34.77
C SER A 97 7.20 -24.36 -35.00
N LEU A 98 8.40 -24.94 -34.87
CA LEU A 98 8.71 -26.39 -34.97
C LEU A 98 7.92 -27.20 -33.92
N GLN A 99 6.60 -27.17 -34.00
CA GLN A 99 5.67 -27.81 -33.07
C GLN A 99 5.56 -29.31 -33.35
N ALA A 100 5.74 -29.71 -34.61
CA ALA A 100 5.45 -31.07 -35.05
C ALA A 100 6.49 -32.12 -34.65
N LEU A 101 7.78 -31.77 -34.49
CA LEU A 101 8.83 -32.80 -34.39
C LEU A 101 9.52 -32.94 -33.02
N VAL A 102 9.43 -31.98 -32.11
CA VAL A 102 9.99 -32.11 -30.75
C VAL A 102 9.05 -31.43 -29.74
N GLN A 103 8.41 -32.26 -28.93
CA GLN A 103 7.27 -31.92 -28.09
C GLN A 103 7.51 -30.89 -26.96
N ARG A 104 8.63 -30.15 -26.89
CA ARG A 104 8.95 -29.31 -25.70
C ARG A 104 9.66 -27.96 -25.87
N SER A 105 9.89 -27.44 -27.07
CA SER A 105 10.46 -26.07 -27.19
C SER A 105 10.10 -25.34 -28.48
N ARG A 106 9.50 -24.14 -28.35
CA ARG A 106 9.25 -23.21 -29.48
C ARG A 106 10.43 -22.26 -29.65
N ILE A 107 11.12 -22.33 -30.79
CA ILE A 107 12.03 -21.28 -31.26
C ILE A 107 11.27 -20.49 -32.33
N ARG A 108 10.96 -19.21 -32.06
CA ARG A 108 10.49 -18.26 -33.09
C ARG A 108 11.72 -17.49 -33.58
N SER A 109 11.98 -17.55 -34.88
CA SER A 109 12.89 -16.60 -35.53
C SER A 109 12.21 -15.24 -35.62
N ARG A 110 12.96 -14.14 -35.41
CA ARG A 110 12.53 -12.80 -35.85
C ARG A 110 12.25 -12.84 -37.37
N THR A 111 11.25 -12.08 -37.82
CA THR A 111 11.02 -11.85 -39.24
C THR A 111 12.19 -11.03 -39.79
N HIS A 112 12.81 -11.50 -40.86
CA HIS A 112 13.82 -10.72 -41.58
C HIS A 112 13.11 -9.71 -42.48
N THR A 113 13.63 -8.49 -42.56
CA THR A 113 13.02 -7.37 -43.30
C THR A 113 13.29 -7.43 -44.81
N SER A 114 14.30 -8.18 -45.25
CA SER A 114 14.58 -8.44 -46.66
C SER A 114 15.34 -9.77 -46.86
N GLY A 115 15.32 -10.29 -48.09
CA GLY A 115 16.03 -11.51 -48.48
C GLY A 115 15.31 -12.82 -48.14
N TYR A 116 16.03 -13.93 -48.34
CA TYR A 116 15.56 -15.29 -48.07
C TYR A 116 16.45 -15.95 -47.02
N ARG A 117 15.84 -16.76 -46.14
CA ARG A 117 16.54 -17.54 -45.12
C ARG A 117 16.41 -19.04 -45.42
N LEU A 118 17.55 -19.70 -45.64
CA LEU A 118 17.64 -21.15 -45.59
C LEU A 118 17.77 -21.60 -44.14
N ALA A 119 16.87 -22.47 -43.69
CA ALA A 119 16.95 -23.13 -42.40
C ALA A 119 17.14 -24.63 -42.59
N LEU A 120 18.12 -25.20 -41.91
CA LEU A 120 18.41 -26.64 -41.92
C LEU A 120 18.09 -27.18 -40.53
N SER A 121 17.22 -28.18 -40.47
CA SER A 121 16.79 -28.84 -39.24
C SER A 121 17.40 -30.23 -39.17
N TYR A 122 18.11 -30.51 -38.08
CA TYR A 122 18.78 -31.79 -37.86
C TYR A 122 18.18 -32.48 -36.65
N ASN A 123 17.97 -33.80 -36.75
CA ASN A 123 17.77 -34.67 -35.62
C ASN A 123 19.13 -35.03 -35.05
N ILE A 124 19.26 -34.96 -33.73
CA ILE A 124 20.44 -35.42 -33.01
C ILE A 124 20.03 -36.67 -32.26
N MET A 125 20.49 -37.81 -32.75
CA MET A 125 20.15 -39.11 -32.19
C MET A 125 21.27 -39.59 -31.28
N HIS A 126 20.85 -40.02 -30.09
CA HIS A 126 21.72 -40.74 -29.17
C HIS A 126 21.84 -42.20 -29.62
N THR A 127 23.04 -42.62 -30.03
CA THR A 127 23.28 -43.95 -30.65
C THR A 127 23.84 -45.00 -29.72
N SER A 128 24.11 -44.67 -28.45
CA SER A 128 24.77 -45.61 -27.54
C SER A 128 23.72 -46.48 -26.81
N PRO A 129 23.68 -47.80 -27.06
CA PRO A 129 22.61 -48.68 -26.59
C PRO A 129 22.60 -48.92 -25.06
N ASN A 130 23.63 -48.47 -24.34
CA ASN A 130 23.78 -48.69 -22.90
C ASN A 130 24.04 -47.40 -22.12
N VAL A 131 23.80 -46.25 -22.74
CA VAL A 131 23.99 -44.94 -22.12
C VAL A 131 22.62 -44.32 -21.87
N PRO A 132 22.35 -43.77 -20.68
CA PRO A 132 21.07 -43.11 -20.39
C PRO A 132 20.78 -42.01 -21.41
N ILE A 133 19.53 -41.96 -21.87
CA ILE A 133 19.06 -40.95 -22.82
C ILE A 133 19.41 -39.57 -22.25
N PRO A 134 20.01 -38.66 -23.05
CA PRO A 134 20.30 -37.31 -22.63
C PRO A 134 19.03 -36.65 -22.08
N ALA A 135 18.98 -36.47 -20.77
CA ALA A 135 17.94 -35.71 -20.11
C ALA A 135 18.44 -34.28 -19.94
N LEU A 136 17.54 -33.31 -20.15
CA LEU A 136 17.84 -31.93 -19.75
C LEU A 136 18.27 -31.93 -18.27
N PRO A 137 19.23 -31.07 -17.88
CA PRO A 137 19.65 -30.96 -16.49
C PRO A 137 18.43 -30.89 -15.57
N THR A 138 18.36 -31.79 -14.60
CA THR A 138 17.26 -31.78 -13.63
C THR A 138 17.25 -30.44 -12.92
N MET A 139 16.12 -29.76 -12.89
CA MET A 139 15.97 -28.48 -12.16
C MET A 139 16.06 -28.65 -10.63
N GLU A 140 16.17 -29.88 -10.14
CA GLU A 140 16.27 -30.26 -8.72
C GLU A 140 17.24 -29.37 -7.90
N PRO A 141 18.51 -29.15 -8.29
CA PRO A 141 19.40 -28.30 -7.48
C PRO A 141 18.94 -26.84 -7.41
N ALA A 142 18.27 -26.33 -8.46
CA ALA A 142 17.74 -24.97 -8.48
C ALA A 142 16.44 -24.87 -7.66
N VAL A 143 15.58 -25.88 -7.77
CA VAL A 143 14.35 -26.05 -6.97
C VAL A 143 14.69 -26.13 -5.49
N GLU A 144 15.71 -26.91 -5.11
CA GLU A 144 16.15 -27.05 -3.72
C GLU A 144 16.77 -25.75 -3.17
N ARG A 145 17.50 -24.99 -4.00
CA ARG A 145 17.95 -23.65 -3.61
C ARG A 145 16.77 -22.70 -3.40
N LEU A 146 15.79 -22.71 -4.31
CA LEU A 146 14.59 -21.88 -4.21
C LEU A 146 13.77 -22.24 -2.97
N ARG A 147 13.57 -23.53 -2.70
CA ARG A 147 12.92 -24.06 -1.49
C ARG A 147 13.59 -23.51 -0.23
N ARG A 148 14.91 -23.60 -0.12
CA ARG A 148 15.66 -23.06 1.03
C ARG A 148 15.44 -21.56 1.20
N VAL A 149 15.45 -20.79 0.11
CA VAL A 149 15.19 -19.33 0.16
C VAL A 149 13.76 -19.04 0.63
N LEU A 150 12.75 -19.69 0.06
CA LEU A 150 11.36 -19.50 0.45
C LEU A 150 11.10 -19.94 1.90
N GLN A 151 11.76 -21.01 2.35
CA GLN A 151 11.69 -21.44 3.74
C GLN A 151 12.33 -20.42 4.70
N GLN A 152 13.51 -19.89 4.36
CA GLN A 152 14.12 -18.79 5.14
C GLN A 152 13.23 -17.55 5.18
N TRP A 153 12.54 -17.23 4.08
CA TRP A 153 11.60 -16.12 4.05
C TRP A 153 10.36 -16.37 4.92
N ARG A 154 9.78 -17.57 4.85
CA ARG A 154 8.67 -18.00 5.71
C ARG A 154 9.04 -17.89 7.18
N ASP A 155 10.22 -18.36 7.55
CA ASP A 155 10.76 -18.35 8.92
C ASP A 155 11.24 -16.95 9.38
N HIS A 156 10.90 -15.88 8.63
CA HIS A 156 11.28 -14.49 8.93
C HIS A 156 12.78 -14.23 9.07
N LYS A 157 13.64 -15.04 8.44
CA LYS A 157 15.11 -14.91 8.53
C LYS A 157 15.67 -13.76 7.69
N TYR A 158 14.90 -13.24 6.74
CA TYR A 158 15.26 -12.03 6.00
C TYR A 158 14.78 -10.80 6.75
N THR A 159 15.68 -9.84 6.99
CA THR A 159 15.35 -8.55 7.58
C THR A 159 14.24 -7.89 6.77
N ARG A 160 13.23 -7.36 7.46
CA ARG A 160 12.10 -6.61 6.87
C ARG A 160 12.59 -5.26 6.33
N SER A 161 13.44 -5.29 5.30
CA SER A 161 14.00 -4.10 4.66
C SER A 161 13.01 -3.47 3.68
N ALA A 162 12.06 -4.26 3.16
CA ALA A 162 11.06 -3.79 2.22
C ALA A 162 9.78 -3.37 2.95
N SER A 163 9.24 -2.22 2.58
CA SER A 163 7.96 -1.71 3.10
C SER A 163 6.78 -2.61 2.80
N MET A 164 6.91 -3.50 1.81
CA MET A 164 5.84 -4.35 1.30
C MET A 164 6.09 -5.86 1.56
N PRO A 165 5.04 -6.63 1.93
CA PRO A 165 5.14 -8.05 2.29
C PRO A 165 5.22 -9.01 1.08
N PHE A 166 5.52 -8.50 -0.11
CA PHE A 166 5.58 -9.28 -1.34
C PHE A 166 6.88 -9.04 -2.12
N ARG A 167 7.14 -9.91 -3.10
CA ARG A 167 8.23 -9.78 -4.07
C ARG A 167 7.67 -9.90 -5.48
N VAL A 168 8.21 -9.10 -6.39
CA VAL A 168 7.74 -9.00 -7.78
C VAL A 168 8.85 -9.53 -8.68
N TYR A 169 8.65 -10.68 -9.30
CA TYR A 169 9.57 -11.27 -10.26
C TYR A 169 9.11 -11.02 -11.68
N LEU A 170 9.92 -10.32 -12.47
CA LEU A 170 9.57 -9.97 -13.84
C LEU A 170 9.85 -11.10 -14.82
N LEU A 171 8.84 -11.37 -15.64
CA LEU A 171 8.97 -12.29 -16.76
C LEU A 171 9.60 -11.56 -17.96
N SER A 172 10.27 -12.33 -18.81
CA SER A 172 10.96 -11.81 -19.99
C SER A 172 10.03 -11.26 -21.05
N ARG A 173 8.74 -11.59 -20.98
CA ARG A 173 7.69 -11.11 -21.88
C ARG A 173 6.59 -10.48 -21.03
N CYS A 174 5.93 -9.46 -21.58
CA CYS A 174 4.56 -9.17 -21.18
C CYS A 174 3.70 -10.38 -21.57
N TYR A 175 2.51 -10.60 -21.02
CA TYR A 175 1.56 -11.66 -21.34
C TYR A 175 0.19 -11.01 -21.15
N ALA A 176 -0.78 -11.17 -22.06
CA ALA A 176 -2.11 -10.62 -21.76
C ALA A 176 -2.77 -11.46 -20.64
N LYS A 177 -3.96 -11.04 -20.22
CA LYS A 177 -4.65 -11.65 -19.09
C LYS A 177 -5.23 -13.04 -19.40
N ALA A 178 -5.80 -13.22 -20.60
CA ALA A 178 -6.29 -14.53 -21.08
C ALA A 178 -5.16 -15.57 -21.20
N GLU A 179 -3.95 -15.09 -20.93
CA GLU A 179 -2.79 -15.53 -21.59
C GLU A 179 -1.83 -16.28 -20.64
N VAL A 180 -1.82 -15.94 -19.37
CA VAL A 180 -1.04 -16.63 -18.33
C VAL A 180 -1.05 -18.18 -18.37
N ASN A 181 -2.07 -18.84 -18.91
CA ASN A 181 -2.06 -20.29 -19.05
C ASN A 181 -1.31 -20.87 -20.30
N LYS A 182 -0.90 -20.12 -21.36
CA LYS A 182 0.03 -20.66 -22.42
C LYS A 182 1.48 -20.19 -22.16
N LEU A 183 1.87 -19.91 -20.89
CA LEU A 183 3.21 -19.45 -20.52
C LEU A 183 4.30 -20.04 -21.44
N HIS A 184 5.02 -19.18 -22.15
CA HIS A 184 6.09 -19.64 -23.04
C HIS A 184 7.31 -20.16 -22.26
N SER A 185 8.08 -21.05 -22.90
CA SER A 185 8.91 -22.07 -22.23
C SER A 185 9.78 -21.60 -21.04
N PRO A 186 10.45 -20.43 -21.02
CA PRO A 186 11.25 -20.05 -19.86
C PRO A 186 10.41 -19.57 -18.67
N GLY A 187 9.29 -18.88 -18.93
CA GLY A 187 8.36 -18.42 -17.89
C GLY A 187 7.56 -19.58 -17.30
N TYR A 188 7.06 -20.46 -18.18
CA TYR A 188 6.30 -21.63 -17.76
C TYR A 188 7.10 -22.58 -16.89
N LEU A 189 8.36 -22.88 -17.25
CA LEU A 189 9.19 -23.75 -16.41
C LEU A 189 9.39 -23.17 -15.01
N LYS A 190 9.58 -21.85 -14.89
CA LYS A 190 9.68 -21.19 -13.58
C LYS A 190 8.40 -21.33 -12.77
N VAL A 191 7.25 -21.03 -13.37
CA VAL A 191 5.94 -21.13 -12.70
C VAL A 191 5.60 -22.57 -12.33
N LYS A 192 5.84 -23.52 -13.24
CA LYS A 192 5.60 -24.95 -13.03
C LYS A 192 6.35 -25.49 -11.82
N HIS A 193 7.59 -25.05 -11.60
CA HIS A 193 8.38 -25.45 -10.44
C HIS A 193 8.09 -24.60 -9.20
N LEU A 194 7.71 -23.33 -9.35
CA LEU A 194 7.41 -22.44 -8.24
C LEU A 194 6.06 -22.75 -7.58
N LEU A 195 5.02 -23.08 -8.35
CA LEU A 195 3.66 -23.28 -7.82
C LEU A 195 3.58 -24.39 -6.76
N PRO A 196 4.11 -25.61 -6.99
CA PRO A 196 4.10 -26.66 -5.96
C PRO A 196 4.87 -26.25 -4.70
N LEU A 197 6.05 -25.62 -4.87
CA LEU A 197 6.86 -25.13 -3.75
C LEU A 197 6.15 -24.05 -2.95
N ALA A 198 5.51 -23.12 -3.64
CA ALA A 198 4.77 -22.04 -3.01
C ALA A 198 3.59 -22.59 -2.19
N GLY A 199 2.82 -23.53 -2.77
CA GLY A 199 1.74 -24.21 -2.07
C GLY A 199 2.22 -24.96 -0.82
N GLU A 200 3.32 -25.72 -0.93
CA GLU A 200 3.90 -26.45 0.20
C GLU A 200 4.38 -25.53 1.33
N LEU A 201 4.93 -24.36 0.99
CA LEU A 201 5.52 -23.43 1.94
C LEU A 201 4.57 -22.33 2.40
N GLY A 202 3.30 -22.34 1.99
CA GLY A 202 2.29 -21.35 2.39
C GLY A 202 2.49 -19.97 1.73
N PHE A 203 2.91 -19.96 0.46
CA PHE A 203 2.99 -18.77 -0.37
C PHE A 203 1.90 -18.77 -1.43
N THR A 204 1.39 -17.57 -1.73
CA THR A 204 0.50 -17.33 -2.85
C THR A 204 1.31 -16.79 -4.03
N VAL A 205 1.08 -17.38 -5.20
CA VAL A 205 1.62 -16.92 -6.48
C VAL A 205 0.50 -16.23 -7.23
N SER A 206 0.70 -14.98 -7.62
CA SER A 206 -0.24 -14.21 -8.44
C SER A 206 0.47 -13.64 -9.66
N PHE A 207 -0.29 -13.34 -10.71
CA PHE A 207 0.22 -12.67 -11.90
C PHE A 207 -0.31 -11.25 -11.95
N ALA A 208 0.52 -10.33 -12.43
CA ALA A 208 0.09 -8.97 -12.71
C ALA A 208 0.93 -8.33 -13.79
N THR A 209 0.48 -7.16 -14.21
CA THR A 209 1.22 -6.26 -15.08
C THR A 209 1.92 -5.21 -14.23
N LEU A 210 3.24 -5.20 -14.27
CA LEU A 210 4.05 -4.12 -13.72
C LEU A 210 4.15 -3.02 -14.78
N THR A 211 3.69 -1.83 -14.43
CA THR A 211 3.82 -0.64 -15.28
C THR A 211 4.88 0.27 -14.67
N TYR A 212 5.88 0.65 -15.45
CA TYR A 212 6.89 1.64 -15.07
C TYR A 212 6.72 2.87 -15.95
N VAL A 213 6.54 4.03 -15.33
CA VAL A 213 6.36 5.29 -16.04
C VAL A 213 7.56 6.18 -15.77
N VAL A 214 8.19 6.64 -16.85
CA VAL A 214 9.25 7.65 -16.84
C VAL A 214 8.70 8.89 -17.52
N GLU A 215 8.47 9.93 -16.72
CA GLU A 215 8.07 11.25 -17.19
C GLU A 215 9.32 12.09 -17.49
N GLY A 216 9.29 12.84 -18.58
CA GLY A 216 10.34 13.77 -18.98
C GLY A 216 9.78 14.92 -19.81
N TYR A 217 10.52 16.02 -19.89
CA TYR A 217 10.16 17.17 -20.72
C TYR A 217 11.00 17.18 -21.99
N ASN A 218 10.34 17.43 -23.13
CA ASN A 218 11.08 17.68 -24.36
C ASN A 218 11.56 19.13 -24.39
N HIS A 219 12.83 19.34 -24.04
CA HIS A 219 13.45 20.67 -24.07
C HIS A 219 13.58 21.25 -25.50
N ASP A 220 13.42 20.43 -26.54
CA ASP A 220 13.58 20.86 -27.93
C ASP A 220 12.31 21.42 -28.56
N VAL A 221 11.18 21.42 -27.85
CA VAL A 221 10.02 22.20 -28.26
C VAL A 221 10.31 23.66 -27.94
N ARG A 222 11.08 24.31 -28.82
CA ARG A 222 11.10 25.76 -28.92
C ARG A 222 9.66 26.18 -29.15
N LEU A 223 9.01 26.68 -28.09
CA LEU A 223 7.72 27.33 -28.20
C LEU A 223 7.86 28.34 -29.33
N PRO A 224 6.99 28.31 -30.36
CA PRO A 224 6.92 29.39 -31.33
C PRO A 224 6.84 30.71 -30.56
N ASP A 225 7.67 31.71 -30.92
CA ASP A 225 7.81 33.04 -30.30
C ASP A 225 6.49 33.89 -30.32
N PHE A 226 5.37 33.31 -29.91
CA PHE A 226 4.03 33.88 -30.09
C PHE A 226 3.53 34.66 -28.88
N LEU A 227 4.31 34.84 -27.81
CA LEU A 227 3.91 35.64 -26.66
C LEU A 227 4.99 36.59 -26.16
N ASP A 228 5.52 37.41 -27.06
CA ASP A 228 5.89 38.79 -26.73
C ASP A 228 4.67 39.70 -26.90
N ARG A 229 3.64 39.50 -26.05
CA ARG A 229 2.64 40.55 -25.81
C ARG A 229 1.88 40.37 -24.51
N GLU A 230 2.24 41.27 -23.60
CA GLU A 230 1.45 41.81 -22.50
C GLU A 230 1.20 40.90 -21.29
N GLY A 231 1.98 41.21 -20.25
CA GLY A 231 1.84 40.63 -18.92
C GLY A 231 0.47 40.87 -18.30
N LYS A 232 -0.01 39.84 -17.62
CA LYS A 232 -0.82 39.96 -16.40
C LYS A 232 -0.70 38.67 -15.61
N ALA A 233 -0.04 38.77 -14.47
CA ALA A 233 0.08 37.72 -13.48
C ALA A 233 -1.32 37.26 -13.03
N ARG A 234 -1.72 36.04 -13.40
CA ARG A 234 -2.82 35.33 -12.75
C ARG A 234 -2.27 34.08 -12.08
N ARG A 235 -2.30 34.11 -10.75
CA ARG A 235 -2.18 32.95 -9.87
C ARG A 235 -3.24 31.93 -10.28
N MET A 236 -2.83 30.71 -10.61
CA MET A 236 -3.75 29.60 -10.85
C MET A 236 -3.49 28.47 -9.85
N ASN A 237 -4.59 28.10 -9.18
CA ASN A 237 -4.69 27.15 -8.09
C ASN A 237 -4.63 25.69 -8.56
N GLN A 238 -4.30 24.82 -7.62
CA GLN A 238 -4.28 23.36 -7.70
C GLN A 238 -5.67 22.74 -7.87
N SER A 239 -5.78 21.77 -8.79
CA SER A 239 -6.69 20.61 -8.78
C SER A 239 -5.99 19.49 -9.59
N GLY A 240 -6.00 18.20 -9.29
CA GLY A 240 -6.94 17.37 -8.54
C GLY A 240 -7.56 16.36 -9.53
N SER A 241 -6.90 15.24 -9.80
CA SER A 241 -7.28 14.23 -10.81
C SER A 241 -8.11 13.08 -10.23
N THR A 242 -9.11 12.65 -11.01
CA THR A 242 -10.13 11.62 -10.81
C THR A 242 -9.67 10.19 -11.14
N VAL A 243 -10.37 9.22 -10.55
CA VAL A 243 -10.21 7.76 -10.70
C VAL A 243 -11.26 7.24 -11.70
N GLU A 244 -10.82 6.49 -12.72
CA GLU A 244 -11.70 5.63 -13.53
C GLU A 244 -11.65 4.17 -13.03
N GLU A 245 -12.83 3.74 -12.56
CA GLU A 245 -13.48 2.43 -12.66
C GLU A 245 -12.65 1.12 -12.65
N ILE A 246 -12.93 0.24 -11.67
CA ILE A 246 -12.52 -1.16 -11.68
C ILE A 246 -13.78 -2.03 -11.68
N VAL A 247 -13.89 -2.90 -12.69
CA VAL A 247 -14.81 -4.04 -12.71
C VAL A 247 -14.11 -5.23 -12.05
N GLU A 248 -14.64 -5.75 -10.94
CA GLU A 248 -14.22 -7.02 -10.34
C GLU A 248 -15.36 -8.05 -10.47
N GLU A 249 -15.04 -9.23 -11.02
CA GLU A 249 -15.93 -10.40 -11.06
C GLU A 249 -15.38 -11.46 -10.08
N GLU A 250 -16.22 -11.94 -9.14
CA GLU A 250 -15.89 -13.00 -8.17
C GLU A 250 -15.94 -14.38 -8.88
N GLY A 251 -14.79 -15.06 -9.01
CA GLY A 251 -14.69 -16.42 -9.56
C GLY A 251 -14.38 -17.46 -8.48
N GLU A 252 -15.26 -18.46 -8.32
CA GLU A 252 -15.08 -19.67 -7.51
C GLU A 252 -13.94 -20.56 -8.05
N CYS A 253 -13.23 -21.25 -7.13
CA CYS A 253 -12.07 -22.07 -7.45
C CYS A 253 -12.52 -23.44 -8.01
N LEU A 254 -12.46 -23.61 -9.34
CA LEU A 254 -12.64 -24.88 -10.05
C LEU A 254 -11.31 -25.34 -10.66
N VAL A 255 -10.95 -26.60 -10.36
CA VAL A 255 -9.84 -27.33 -10.95
C VAL A 255 -10.25 -27.81 -12.34
N SER A 256 -9.73 -27.19 -13.40
CA SER A 256 -9.06 -27.85 -14.53
C SER A 256 -8.97 -26.93 -15.75
N SER A 257 -7.84 -27.09 -16.45
CA SER A 257 -7.63 -26.95 -17.90
C SER A 257 -7.70 -25.57 -18.56
N ASP A 258 -6.66 -25.38 -19.37
CA ASP A 258 -6.57 -24.55 -20.56
C ASP A 258 -6.15 -23.08 -20.40
N ALA A 259 -4.84 -22.93 -20.64
CA ALA A 259 -4.25 -22.17 -21.74
C ALA A 259 -4.98 -20.81 -22.03
N SER A 260 -4.30 -19.64 -22.06
CA SER A 260 -3.42 -19.45 -23.20
C SER A 260 -2.85 -18.07 -23.54
N ASP A 261 -1.51 -17.86 -23.45
CA ASP A 261 -0.56 -16.70 -23.58
C ASP A 261 -0.62 -15.81 -24.81
N ASP A 262 -0.02 -14.62 -24.62
CA ASP A 262 0.85 -13.81 -25.48
C ASP A 262 0.59 -12.27 -25.59
N SER A 263 0.97 -11.48 -24.59
CA SER A 263 2.24 -10.74 -24.62
C SER A 263 2.30 -9.59 -25.59
N GLY A 264 2.54 -8.37 -25.07
CA GLY A 264 3.79 -7.68 -25.43
C GLY A 264 3.66 -6.89 -26.72
N SER A 265 4.60 -6.05 -27.11
CA SER A 265 5.96 -5.88 -26.64
C SER A 265 6.55 -4.70 -27.41
N GLY A 266 7.40 -3.94 -26.74
CA GLY A 266 8.60 -3.37 -27.34
C GLY A 266 8.35 -2.31 -28.40
N ALA A 267 9.38 -1.76 -29.01
CA ALA A 267 10.80 -1.84 -28.77
C ALA A 267 11.46 -0.89 -29.78
N GLU A 268 12.69 -0.51 -29.44
CA GLU A 268 13.81 0.02 -30.25
C GLU A 268 13.66 1.49 -30.73
N ASP A 269 14.66 2.37 -30.76
CA ASP A 269 16.10 2.40 -30.44
C ASP A 269 16.48 3.88 -30.18
N ASP A 270 17.60 4.19 -29.50
CA ASP A 270 18.74 4.96 -30.08
C ASP A 270 19.69 5.70 -29.10
N LYS A 271 20.99 5.51 -29.40
CA LYS A 271 22.22 6.33 -29.23
C LYS A 271 22.65 6.86 -27.84
N PRO A 272 23.96 6.75 -27.49
CA PRO A 272 24.49 7.37 -26.29
C PRO A 272 24.95 8.81 -26.58
N GLU A 273 24.21 9.78 -26.06
CA GLU A 273 24.67 11.15 -25.91
C GLU A 273 25.06 11.40 -24.44
N LYS A 274 26.13 12.17 -24.23
CA LYS A 274 26.69 12.46 -22.91
C LYS A 274 25.63 13.16 -22.04
N GLN A 275 25.14 12.49 -20.99
CA GLN A 275 24.27 13.11 -20.00
C GLN A 275 24.95 13.27 -18.64
N GLU A 276 25.00 14.53 -18.26
CA GLU A 276 25.04 15.05 -16.90
C GLU A 276 24.03 14.32 -16.00
N LYS A 277 24.43 14.02 -14.76
CA LYS A 277 23.67 13.20 -13.81
C LYS A 277 22.40 13.91 -13.33
N GLN A 278 21.34 13.86 -14.13
CA GLN A 278 20.00 14.28 -13.72
C GLN A 278 19.29 13.12 -13.02
N LYS A 279 18.83 13.33 -11.78
CA LYS A 279 18.08 12.34 -11.00
C LYS A 279 16.68 12.14 -11.61
N ARG A 280 16.51 11.13 -12.45
CA ARG A 280 15.18 10.67 -12.94
C ARG A 280 14.44 9.94 -11.81
N LYS A 281 13.17 10.28 -11.58
CA LYS A 281 12.30 9.64 -10.57
C LYS A 281 11.19 8.87 -11.29
N GLY A 282 11.45 7.61 -11.64
CA GLY A 282 10.42 6.73 -12.19
C GLY A 282 9.46 6.22 -11.11
N ARG A 283 8.23 5.89 -11.48
CA ARG A 283 7.22 5.28 -10.60
C ARG A 283 6.82 3.90 -11.14
N LEU A 284 6.63 2.94 -10.24
CA LEU A 284 6.27 1.57 -10.54
C LEU A 284 4.87 1.28 -10.00
N TYR A 285 4.02 0.64 -10.80
CA TYR A 285 2.63 0.36 -10.44
C TYR A 285 2.29 -1.14 -10.58
N PHE A 286 1.63 -1.69 -9.55
CA PHE A 286 0.90 -2.96 -9.60
C PHE A 286 -0.60 -2.64 -9.62
N GLY A 287 -1.23 -2.68 -10.80
CA GLY A 287 -2.54 -2.04 -10.96
C GLY A 287 -2.44 -0.54 -10.60
N ASN A 288 -3.19 -0.11 -9.59
CA ASN A 288 -3.18 1.27 -9.07
C ASN A 288 -2.26 1.48 -7.85
N VAL A 289 -1.30 0.58 -7.59
CA VAL A 289 -0.51 0.61 -6.35
C VAL A 289 0.96 0.86 -6.63
N ASP A 290 1.52 1.88 -5.99
CA ASP A 290 2.95 2.18 -6.04
C ASP A 290 3.79 1.05 -5.43
N VAL A 291 4.73 0.52 -6.21
CA VAL A 291 5.65 -0.53 -5.81
C VAL A 291 7.05 0.06 -5.66
N ASN A 292 7.71 -0.22 -4.54
CA ASN A 292 9.11 0.20 -4.37
C ASN A 292 10.04 -0.68 -5.23
N GLU A 293 11.09 -0.09 -5.79
CA GLU A 293 12.04 -0.80 -6.65
C GLU A 293 12.78 -1.94 -5.92
N ASP A 294 12.89 -1.86 -4.59
CA ASP A 294 13.57 -2.85 -3.75
C ASP A 294 12.85 -4.21 -3.69
N VAL A 295 11.55 -4.26 -4.01
CA VAL A 295 10.78 -5.52 -4.09
C VAL A 295 10.77 -6.14 -5.48
N VAL A 296 11.34 -5.47 -6.48
CA VAL A 296 11.34 -5.92 -7.89
C VAL A 296 12.62 -6.70 -8.22
N ILE A 297 12.45 -7.82 -8.91
CA ILE A 297 13.51 -8.76 -9.31
C ILE A 297 13.40 -9.03 -10.82
N PRO A 298 14.46 -8.82 -11.62
CA PRO A 298 15.76 -8.27 -11.23
C PRO A 298 15.69 -6.76 -10.95
N LYS A 299 16.73 -6.20 -10.30
CA LYS A 299 16.89 -4.76 -10.10
C LYS A 299 17.07 -4.04 -11.44
N ASN A 300 16.63 -2.79 -11.54
CA ASN A 300 16.67 -1.98 -12.76
C ASN A 300 16.12 -2.71 -14.00
N PRO A 301 14.91 -3.31 -13.94
CA PRO A 301 14.46 -4.23 -14.97
C PRO A 301 14.20 -3.60 -16.35
N PHE A 302 14.11 -2.28 -16.41
CA PHE A 302 13.90 -1.51 -17.62
C PHE A 302 15.18 -0.84 -18.14
N GLN A 303 16.34 -1.10 -17.53
CA GLN A 303 17.60 -0.52 -17.97
C GLN A 303 17.97 -1.02 -19.37
N GLY A 304 18.23 -0.07 -20.29
CA GLY A 304 18.53 -0.38 -21.70
C GLY A 304 17.36 -1.02 -22.43
N LYS A 305 16.13 -0.89 -21.90
CA LYS A 305 14.92 -1.30 -22.59
C LYS A 305 14.23 -0.08 -23.18
N GLU A 306 13.46 -0.41 -24.17
CA GLU A 306 12.68 0.48 -24.98
C GLU A 306 11.26 0.56 -24.42
N PRO A 307 10.65 1.76 -24.38
CA PRO A 307 9.30 1.91 -23.86
C PRO A 307 8.32 1.17 -24.76
N ASP A 308 7.35 0.52 -24.14
CA ASP A 308 6.28 -0.15 -24.88
C ASP A 308 5.27 0.87 -25.41
N GLU A 309 5.10 2.01 -24.72
CA GLU A 309 4.28 3.13 -25.19
C GLU A 309 5.01 4.45 -24.91
N LYS A 310 4.94 5.39 -25.87
CA LYS A 310 5.35 6.79 -25.70
C LYS A 310 4.10 7.66 -25.80
N LYS A 311 3.72 8.34 -24.72
CA LYS A 311 2.57 9.26 -24.70
C LYS A 311 3.06 10.70 -24.64
N TYR A 312 2.50 11.55 -25.49
CA TYR A 312 2.75 12.98 -25.52
C TYR A 312 1.52 13.69 -24.97
N ASP A 313 1.67 14.38 -23.85
CA ASP A 313 0.61 15.20 -23.29
C ASP A 313 0.69 16.60 -23.90
N LEU A 314 -0.19 16.87 -24.87
CA LEU A 314 -0.26 18.17 -25.55
C LEU A 314 -0.76 19.28 -24.63
N GLU A 315 -1.52 18.95 -23.59
CA GLU A 315 -2.05 19.93 -22.64
C GLU A 315 -0.98 20.37 -21.64
N LYS A 316 -0.01 19.50 -21.35
CA LYS A 316 1.08 19.76 -20.39
C LYS A 316 2.41 20.18 -21.02
N TYR A 317 2.36 21.04 -22.04
CA TYR A 317 3.56 21.72 -22.56
C TYR A 317 4.70 20.78 -22.97
N GLY A 318 4.41 19.64 -23.61
CA GLY A 318 5.44 18.74 -24.13
C GLY A 318 6.00 17.75 -23.10
N GLU A 319 5.23 17.41 -22.07
CA GLU A 319 5.52 16.27 -21.21
C GLU A 319 5.42 14.96 -22.02
N ILE A 320 6.52 14.21 -22.06
CA ILE A 320 6.61 12.89 -22.67
C ILE A 320 6.62 11.86 -21.55
N SER A 321 5.69 10.92 -21.61
CA SER A 321 5.63 9.76 -20.73
C SER A 321 6.08 8.51 -21.49
N HIS A 322 7.19 7.91 -21.05
CA HIS A 322 7.65 6.59 -21.51
C HIS A 322 7.11 5.51 -20.57
N ILE A 323 6.27 4.64 -21.09
CA ILE A 323 5.58 3.61 -20.31
C ILE A 323 6.14 2.25 -20.70
N TYR A 324 6.56 1.48 -19.69
CA TYR A 324 7.07 0.12 -19.85
C TYR A 324 6.13 -0.84 -19.13
N LYS A 325 5.73 -1.92 -19.80
CA LYS A 325 4.79 -2.93 -19.30
C LYS A 325 5.41 -4.32 -19.35
N ARG A 326 5.46 -4.99 -18.21
CA ARG A 326 5.94 -6.38 -18.13
C ARG A 326 5.01 -7.20 -17.26
N THR A 327 4.85 -8.47 -17.60
CA THR A 327 4.15 -9.39 -16.71
C THR A 327 5.09 -9.82 -15.60
N ALA A 328 4.57 -9.80 -14.39
CA ALA A 328 5.28 -10.14 -13.20
C ALA A 328 4.57 -11.25 -12.44
N ILE A 329 5.36 -12.12 -11.84
CA ILE A 329 4.92 -13.02 -10.78
C ILE A 329 5.03 -12.26 -9.47
N VAL A 330 3.94 -12.16 -8.74
CA VAL A 330 3.91 -11.60 -7.39
C VAL A 330 3.78 -12.72 -6.39
N LEU A 331 4.78 -12.80 -5.53
CA LEU A 331 4.91 -13.84 -4.52
C LEU A 331 4.79 -13.20 -3.14
N TYR A 332 3.90 -13.73 -2.31
CA TYR A 332 3.69 -13.28 -0.94
C TYR A 332 3.27 -14.45 -0.07
N ARG A 333 3.42 -14.32 1.24
CA ARG A 333 3.02 -15.36 2.19
C ARG A 333 1.50 -15.33 2.34
N GLN A 334 0.89 -16.49 2.44
CA GLN A 334 -0.57 -16.61 2.58
C GLN A 334 -1.09 -15.91 3.85
N GLU A 335 -0.27 -15.83 4.91
CA GLU A 335 -0.58 -15.06 6.12
C GLU A 335 -0.64 -13.54 5.88
N ASP A 336 0.07 -13.03 4.87
CA ASP A 336 0.11 -11.62 4.51
C ASP A 336 -0.96 -11.24 3.47
N ASP A 337 -1.73 -12.20 2.93
CA ASP A 337 -2.76 -11.98 1.89
C ASP A 337 -3.73 -10.85 2.24
N LEU A 338 -4.24 -10.86 3.46
CA LEU A 338 -5.19 -9.86 3.92
C LEU A 338 -4.56 -8.47 4.08
N LYS A 339 -3.32 -8.42 4.59
CA LYS A 339 -2.57 -7.16 4.72
C LYS A 339 -2.30 -6.57 3.35
N LEU A 340 -1.97 -7.42 2.38
CA LEU A 340 -1.79 -7.03 1.00
C LEU A 340 -3.11 -6.52 0.39
N LYS A 341 -4.21 -7.27 0.49
CA LYS A 341 -5.52 -6.82 -0.02
C LYS A 341 -5.95 -5.47 0.57
N LEU A 342 -5.73 -5.26 1.87
CA LEU A 342 -5.98 -3.97 2.53
C LEU A 342 -5.09 -2.85 2.00
N ALA A 343 -3.81 -3.12 1.76
CA ALA A 343 -2.88 -2.16 1.19
C ALA A 343 -3.23 -1.82 -0.27
N LEU A 344 -3.67 -2.81 -1.05
CA LEU A 344 -3.97 -2.65 -2.47
C LEU A 344 -5.35 -2.04 -2.73
N LYS A 345 -6.39 -2.54 -2.04
CA LYS A 345 -7.80 -2.16 -2.28
C LYS A 345 -8.34 -1.12 -1.30
N GLY A 346 -7.57 -0.79 -0.26
CA GLY A 346 -7.94 0.19 0.75
C GLY A 346 -9.03 -0.29 1.72
N ASP A 347 -9.45 0.63 2.60
CA ASP A 347 -10.39 0.32 3.68
C ASP A 347 -11.82 0.15 3.17
N LYS A 348 -12.16 0.83 2.06
CA LYS A 348 -13.47 0.72 1.41
C LYS A 348 -13.79 -0.73 1.03
N TRP A 349 -12.86 -1.41 0.36
CA TRP A 349 -13.01 -2.82 0.01
C TRP A 349 -13.23 -3.70 1.25
N ALA A 350 -12.43 -3.49 2.30
CA ALA A 350 -12.55 -4.31 3.50
C ALA A 350 -13.90 -4.09 4.20
N LEU A 351 -14.40 -2.86 4.24
CA LEU A 351 -15.72 -2.55 4.80
C LEU A 351 -16.87 -3.14 3.96
N GLU A 352 -16.75 -3.13 2.63
CA GLU A 352 -17.70 -3.76 1.70
C GLU A 352 -17.69 -5.28 1.86
N GLU A 353 -16.52 -5.89 1.99
CA GLU A 353 -16.38 -7.33 2.22
C GLU A 353 -16.93 -7.75 3.59
N LEU A 354 -16.67 -6.95 4.64
CA LEU A 354 -17.30 -7.12 5.95
C LEU A 354 -18.83 -7.01 5.88
N HIS A 355 -19.34 -6.03 5.12
CA HIS A 355 -20.78 -5.85 4.92
C HIS A 355 -21.40 -7.07 4.25
N ARG A 356 -20.83 -7.49 3.12
CA ARG A 356 -21.29 -8.61 2.30
C ARG A 356 -21.37 -9.90 3.11
N ARG A 357 -20.33 -10.20 3.90
CA ARG A 357 -20.29 -11.40 4.75
C ARG A 357 -21.24 -11.33 5.94
N THR A 358 -21.34 -10.17 6.59
CA THR A 358 -22.28 -9.97 7.71
C THR A 358 -23.72 -10.15 7.23
N LYS A 359 -24.08 -9.57 6.07
CA LYS A 359 -25.41 -9.69 5.49
C LYS A 359 -25.78 -11.14 5.15
N LYS A 360 -24.81 -11.94 4.70
CA LYS A 360 -25.03 -13.34 4.31
C LYS A 360 -25.30 -14.25 5.51
N ASN A 361 -24.55 -14.09 6.60
CA ASN A 361 -24.52 -15.07 7.69
C ASN A 361 -25.14 -14.57 9.01
N GLY A 362 -25.38 -13.25 9.16
CA GLY A 362 -25.77 -12.61 10.43
C GLY A 362 -24.66 -12.61 11.50
N LYS A 363 -23.83 -13.65 11.55
CA LYS A 363 -22.68 -13.81 12.44
C LYS A 363 -21.35 -13.72 11.67
N PRO A 364 -20.27 -13.24 12.31
CA PRO A 364 -18.97 -13.16 11.65
C PRO A 364 -18.36 -14.54 11.47
N ASP A 365 -18.02 -14.88 10.23
CA ASP A 365 -17.13 -15.99 9.96
C ASP A 365 -15.68 -15.66 10.36
N ALA A 366 -14.82 -16.68 10.42
CA ALA A 366 -13.42 -16.52 10.82
C ALA A 366 -12.64 -15.54 9.92
N TYR A 367 -13.02 -15.43 8.64
CA TYR A 367 -12.36 -14.55 7.69
C TYR A 367 -12.77 -13.08 7.89
N ALA A 368 -14.05 -12.81 8.17
CA ALA A 368 -14.56 -11.49 8.53
C ALA A 368 -13.87 -10.96 9.81
N ARG A 369 -13.69 -11.81 10.83
CA ARG A 369 -12.93 -11.42 12.04
C ARG A 369 -11.47 -11.08 11.74
N ARG A 370 -10.84 -11.82 10.80
CA ARG A 370 -9.48 -11.51 10.33
C ARG A 370 -9.44 -10.16 9.63
N ILE A 371 -10.39 -9.86 8.73
CA ILE A 371 -10.50 -8.55 8.05
C ILE A 371 -10.62 -7.42 9.08
N ALA A 372 -11.56 -7.53 10.01
CA ALA A 372 -11.77 -6.52 11.04
C ALA A 372 -10.51 -6.34 11.92
N SER A 373 -9.84 -7.43 12.29
CA SER A 373 -8.58 -7.38 13.04
C SER A 373 -7.46 -6.69 12.27
N ALA A 374 -7.32 -6.96 10.98
CA ALA A 374 -6.29 -6.34 10.15
C ALA A 374 -6.57 -4.84 9.89
N LEU A 375 -7.85 -4.45 9.76
CA LEU A 375 -8.25 -3.04 9.76
C LEU A 375 -7.85 -2.34 11.06
N LEU A 376 -8.14 -2.94 12.22
CA LEU A 376 -7.75 -2.38 13.51
C LEU A 376 -6.23 -2.30 13.68
N GLU A 377 -5.47 -3.28 13.20
CA GLU A 377 -4.00 -3.23 13.17
C GLU A 377 -3.52 -2.04 12.33
N LYS A 378 -4.06 -1.86 11.12
CA LYS A 378 -3.73 -0.74 10.24
C LYS A 378 -4.02 0.60 10.92
N LEU A 379 -5.22 0.78 11.46
CA LEU A 379 -5.61 1.99 12.19
C LEU A 379 -4.69 2.25 13.39
N SER A 380 -4.32 1.20 14.14
CA SER A 380 -3.39 1.35 15.27
C SER A 380 -1.99 1.85 14.85
N VAL A 381 -1.52 1.49 13.66
CA VAL A 381 -0.24 2.00 13.13
C VAL A 381 -0.39 3.46 12.69
N SER A 382 -1.49 3.81 12.02
CA SER A 382 -1.79 5.19 11.60
C SER A 382 -1.86 6.15 12.81
N THR A 383 -2.46 5.75 13.93
CA THR A 383 -2.52 6.60 15.14
C THR A 383 -1.16 7.02 15.67
N ARG A 384 -0.12 6.20 15.48
CA ARG A 384 1.23 6.50 15.98
C ARG A 384 1.97 7.51 15.13
N SER A 385 1.54 7.68 13.87
CA SER A 385 2.27 8.45 12.86
C SER A 385 1.81 9.91 12.74
N LEU A 386 0.64 10.27 13.24
CA LEU A 386 0.02 11.56 12.94
C LEU A 386 -0.19 12.42 14.18
N TYR A 387 0.16 13.70 14.05
CA TYR A 387 -0.35 14.75 14.92
C TYR A 387 -1.89 14.84 14.76
N PRO A 388 -2.68 15.05 15.83
CA PRO A 388 -4.16 14.99 15.82
C PRO A 388 -4.92 16.03 14.97
N SER A 389 -4.32 16.66 13.95
CA SER A 389 -4.78 17.95 13.45
C SER A 389 -5.92 17.95 12.42
N TYR A 390 -6.56 16.82 12.08
CA TYR A 390 -7.73 16.83 11.19
C TYR A 390 -8.81 15.82 11.62
N THR A 391 -9.90 16.32 12.21
CA THR A 391 -11.13 15.56 12.48
C THR A 391 -11.92 15.39 11.19
N GLY A 392 -12.28 14.17 10.81
CA GLY A 392 -12.99 13.88 9.55
C GLY A 392 -12.21 12.99 8.58
N SER A 393 -11.21 12.27 9.08
CA SER A 393 -10.42 11.36 8.25
C SER A 393 -11.25 10.13 7.85
N SER A 394 -10.91 9.50 6.72
CA SER A 394 -11.48 8.21 6.31
C SER A 394 -11.32 7.13 7.39
N ASP A 395 -10.29 7.25 8.24
CA ASP A 395 -10.01 6.34 9.35
C ASP A 395 -11.10 6.41 10.43
N ASP A 396 -11.63 7.61 10.72
CA ASP A 396 -12.70 7.80 11.73
C ASP A 396 -13.96 7.03 11.31
N GLN A 397 -14.37 7.16 10.05
CA GLN A 397 -15.52 6.45 9.50
C GLN A 397 -15.30 4.93 9.46
N THR A 398 -14.08 4.51 9.16
CA THR A 398 -13.70 3.09 9.16
C THR A 398 -13.80 2.51 10.56
N LEU A 399 -13.26 3.19 11.58
CA LEU A 399 -13.33 2.77 12.97
C LEU A 399 -14.79 2.68 13.45
N GLN A 400 -15.61 3.69 13.17
CA GLN A 400 -17.03 3.68 13.53
C GLN A 400 -17.79 2.50 12.91
N LYS A 401 -17.52 2.18 11.64
CA LYS A 401 -18.11 1.02 10.98
C LYS A 401 -17.65 -0.30 11.60
N VAL A 402 -16.38 -0.44 11.95
CA VAL A 402 -15.86 -1.64 12.64
C VAL A 402 -16.51 -1.80 14.03
N ILE A 403 -16.71 -0.71 14.77
CA ILE A 403 -17.45 -0.73 16.03
C ILE A 403 -18.90 -1.18 15.81
N ARG A 404 -19.57 -0.66 14.78
CA ARG A 404 -20.93 -1.11 14.41
C ARG A 404 -20.99 -2.60 14.11
N TYR A 405 -20.03 -3.13 13.36
CA TYR A 405 -19.94 -4.58 13.15
C TYR A 405 -19.75 -5.35 14.46
N SER A 406 -18.96 -4.82 15.41
CA SER A 406 -18.80 -5.48 16.72
C SER A 406 -20.12 -5.54 17.52
N TRP A 407 -21.00 -4.54 17.40
CA TRP A 407 -22.35 -4.59 17.97
C TRP A 407 -23.24 -5.62 17.28
N THR A 408 -23.31 -5.59 15.94
CA THR A 408 -24.10 -6.54 15.15
C THR A 408 -23.68 -7.98 15.40
N TRP A 409 -22.39 -8.22 15.64
CA TRP A 409 -21.84 -9.54 15.88
C TRP A 409 -21.84 -9.97 17.34
N GLU A 410 -22.21 -9.07 18.26
CA GLU A 410 -22.04 -9.23 19.71
C GLU A 410 -20.59 -9.63 20.10
N ASP A 411 -19.60 -9.22 19.29
CA ASP A 411 -18.19 -9.56 19.48
C ASP A 411 -17.52 -8.57 20.42
N LYS A 412 -17.60 -8.86 21.72
CA LYS A 412 -17.02 -8.04 22.79
C LYS A 412 -15.54 -7.78 22.57
N GLU A 413 -14.75 -8.79 22.20
CA GLU A 413 -13.30 -8.62 22.04
C GLU A 413 -12.93 -7.73 20.86
N LEU A 414 -13.68 -7.82 19.75
CA LEU A 414 -13.54 -6.88 18.65
C LEU A 414 -13.89 -5.45 19.07
N TRP A 415 -15.00 -5.28 19.79
CA TRP A 415 -15.41 -3.98 20.33
C TRP A 415 -14.33 -3.39 21.23
N LYS A 416 -13.79 -4.16 22.20
CA LYS A 416 -12.74 -3.68 23.14
C LYS A 416 -11.51 -3.17 22.39
N ARG A 417 -11.07 -3.90 21.35
CA ARG A 417 -9.92 -3.51 20.51
C ARG A 417 -10.22 -2.25 19.70
N ALA A 418 -11.40 -2.13 19.12
CA ALA A 418 -11.81 -0.96 18.34
C ALA A 418 -11.99 0.27 19.23
N PHE A 419 -12.70 0.13 20.35
CA PHE A 419 -12.98 1.22 21.29
C PHE A 419 -11.70 1.79 21.92
N ALA A 420 -10.68 0.97 22.14
CA ALA A 420 -9.37 1.43 22.60
C ALA A 420 -8.69 2.42 21.62
N LEU A 421 -9.05 2.41 20.33
CA LEU A 421 -8.56 3.36 19.34
C LEU A 421 -9.39 4.66 19.30
N CYS A 422 -10.59 4.69 19.89
CA CYS A 422 -11.47 5.88 19.84
C CYS A 422 -10.86 7.11 20.50
N THR A 423 -9.94 6.95 21.45
CA THR A 423 -9.22 8.08 22.09
C THR A 423 -8.49 8.95 21.09
N ASN A 424 -8.10 8.38 19.93
CA ASN A 424 -7.25 9.05 18.95
C ASN A 424 -8.01 9.60 17.74
N TYR A 425 -9.23 9.12 17.47
CA TYR A 425 -9.95 9.36 16.21
C TYR A 425 -11.30 10.06 16.36
N CYS A 426 -12.04 9.86 17.46
CA CYS A 426 -13.50 10.07 17.43
C CYS A 426 -14.05 10.96 18.57
N VAL A 427 -13.32 11.98 19.02
CA VAL A 427 -13.72 12.85 20.15
C VAL A 427 -15.19 13.30 20.08
N LYS A 428 -15.65 13.75 18.91
CA LYS A 428 -17.03 14.24 18.69
C LYS A 428 -18.10 13.13 18.69
N SER A 429 -17.74 11.90 18.35
CA SER A 429 -18.67 10.78 18.20
C SER A 429 -18.63 9.80 19.38
N ILE A 430 -17.69 9.95 20.32
CA ILE A 430 -17.55 9.04 21.47
C ILE A 430 -18.85 8.89 22.25
N LYS A 431 -19.58 9.97 22.49
CA LYS A 431 -20.86 9.91 23.22
C LYS A 431 -21.86 8.98 22.53
N GLY A 432 -22.05 9.17 21.21
CA GLY A 432 -22.94 8.31 20.41
C GLY A 432 -22.50 6.85 20.47
N ILE A 433 -21.19 6.61 20.32
CA ILE A 433 -20.60 5.27 20.44
C ILE A 433 -20.86 4.66 21.82
N VAL A 434 -20.70 5.40 22.92
CA VAL A 434 -20.97 4.90 24.27
C VAL A 434 -22.45 4.59 24.46
N ASN A 435 -23.35 5.49 24.03
CA ASN A 435 -24.79 5.26 24.13
C ASN A 435 -25.20 3.99 23.38
N GLU A 436 -24.82 3.87 22.10
CA GLU A 436 -25.10 2.70 21.29
C GLU A 436 -24.46 1.44 21.92
N THR A 437 -23.22 1.51 22.41
CA THR A 437 -22.56 0.38 23.07
C THR A 437 -23.35 -0.18 24.26
N LEU A 438 -23.94 0.69 25.09
CA LEU A 438 -24.69 0.29 26.28
C LEU A 438 -26.05 -0.36 25.93
N GLU A 439 -26.54 -0.17 24.70
CA GLU A 439 -27.72 -0.87 24.18
C GLU A 439 -27.41 -2.33 23.80
N TYR A 440 -26.17 -2.65 23.44
CA TYR A 440 -25.76 -3.99 22.98
C TYR A 440 -24.98 -4.80 24.03
N PHE A 441 -24.31 -4.14 24.98
CA PHE A 441 -23.46 -4.82 25.97
C PHE A 441 -23.82 -4.43 27.40
N TYR A 442 -23.67 -5.40 28.31
CA TYR A 442 -23.84 -5.16 29.74
C TYR A 442 -22.86 -4.11 30.25
N VAL A 443 -23.37 -3.13 31.02
CA VAL A 443 -22.57 -2.01 31.54
C VAL A 443 -21.31 -2.48 32.27
N LYS A 444 -21.44 -3.52 33.10
CA LYS A 444 -20.31 -4.10 33.86
C LYS A 444 -19.13 -4.55 33.00
N ASP A 445 -19.39 -5.01 31.78
CA ASP A 445 -18.35 -5.49 30.87
C ASP A 445 -17.59 -4.34 30.17
N VAL A 446 -18.29 -3.24 29.89
CA VAL A 446 -17.75 -2.11 29.11
C VAL A 446 -17.24 -0.96 30.00
N LEU A 447 -17.76 -0.85 31.22
CA LEU A 447 -17.44 0.21 32.16
C LEU A 447 -15.93 0.35 32.47
N PRO A 448 -15.14 -0.73 32.65
CA PRO A 448 -13.69 -0.60 32.86
C PRO A 448 -12.99 0.10 31.68
N LEU A 449 -13.46 -0.13 30.46
CA LEU A 449 -12.91 0.50 29.26
C LEU A 449 -13.38 1.95 29.10
N ILE A 450 -14.61 2.27 29.47
CA ILE A 450 -15.09 3.67 29.53
C ILE A 450 -14.28 4.45 30.56
N LYS A 451 -14.03 3.89 31.75
CA LYS A 451 -13.14 4.49 32.76
C LYS A 451 -11.73 4.71 32.22
N LYS A 452 -11.18 3.71 31.52
CA LYS A 452 -9.86 3.81 30.87
C LYS A 452 -9.84 4.87 29.76
N LEU A 453 -10.91 5.00 28.99
CA LEU A 453 -11.06 6.02 27.95
C LEU A 453 -11.01 7.42 28.57
N LEU A 454 -11.81 7.67 29.61
CA LEU A 454 -11.82 8.95 30.31
C LEU A 454 -10.42 9.29 30.86
N HIS A 455 -9.74 8.30 31.44
CA HIS A 455 -8.38 8.46 31.94
C HIS A 455 -7.35 8.79 30.84
N ASN A 456 -7.40 8.08 29.72
CA ASN A 456 -6.38 8.15 28.66
C ASN A 456 -6.61 9.26 27.63
N ALA A 457 -7.75 9.96 27.66
CA ALA A 457 -8.11 10.96 26.66
C ALA A 457 -8.06 12.40 27.22
N PRO A 458 -6.89 12.94 27.64
CA PRO A 458 -6.79 14.25 28.29
C PRO A 458 -7.20 15.43 27.40
N SER A 459 -7.35 15.20 26.09
CA SER A 459 -7.86 16.15 25.10
C SER A 459 -9.40 16.20 25.04
N LEU A 460 -10.10 15.22 25.62
CA LEU A 460 -11.55 15.22 25.67
C LEU A 460 -12.04 16.33 26.61
N SER A 461 -12.91 17.20 26.09
CA SER A 461 -13.49 18.32 26.84
C SER A 461 -14.28 17.80 28.05
N LEU A 462 -14.36 18.60 29.12
CA LEU A 462 -15.10 18.24 30.33
C LEU A 462 -16.57 17.98 29.99
N ARG A 463 -17.17 18.82 29.14
CA ARG A 463 -18.54 18.63 28.66
C ARG A 463 -18.77 17.23 28.10
N HIS A 464 -17.93 16.77 27.18
CA HIS A 464 -18.08 15.43 26.59
C HIS A 464 -17.89 14.31 27.63
N ARG A 465 -16.98 14.51 28.60
CA ARG A 465 -16.74 13.54 29.69
C ARG A 465 -17.96 13.37 30.59
N LEU A 466 -18.61 14.49 30.94
CA LEU A 466 -19.84 14.47 31.72
C LEU A 466 -21.00 13.88 30.93
N GLU A 467 -21.14 14.23 29.66
CA GLU A 467 -22.16 13.65 28.79
C GLU A 467 -22.01 12.12 28.67
N ILE A 468 -20.77 11.58 28.69
CA ILE A 468 -20.51 10.14 28.76
C ILE A 468 -20.94 9.57 30.11
N ALA A 469 -20.60 10.23 31.22
CA ALA A 469 -21.01 9.79 32.56
C ALA A 469 -22.53 9.78 32.73
N ASP A 470 -23.22 10.83 32.25
CA ASP A 470 -24.67 10.93 32.23
C ASP A 470 -25.30 9.85 31.35
N THR A 471 -24.65 9.48 30.25
CA THR A 471 -25.09 8.38 29.39
C THR A 471 -25.01 7.05 30.14
N VAL A 472 -23.90 6.79 30.87
CA VAL A 472 -23.76 5.58 31.69
C VAL A 472 -24.77 5.55 32.84
N ALA A 473 -25.09 6.70 33.45
CA ALA A 473 -26.08 6.82 34.52
C ALA A 473 -27.51 6.42 34.12
N ARG A 474 -27.81 6.32 32.81
CA ARG A 474 -29.11 5.79 32.33
C ARG A 474 -29.21 4.28 32.38
N TYR A 475 -28.07 3.59 32.47
CA TYR A 475 -27.97 2.14 32.40
C TYR A 475 -27.38 1.52 33.68
N GLU A 476 -26.90 2.33 34.62
CA GLU A 476 -26.30 1.90 35.89
C GLU A 476 -26.93 2.68 37.05
N ASP A 477 -27.50 1.95 38.01
CA ASP A 477 -28.20 2.51 39.16
C ASP A 477 -27.29 2.65 40.40
N ASP A 478 -26.14 1.97 40.42
CA ASP A 478 -25.21 2.06 41.54
C ASP A 478 -24.54 3.44 41.61
N ARG A 479 -25.06 4.28 42.51
CA ARG A 479 -24.54 5.63 42.76
C ARG A 479 -23.04 5.65 43.07
N ALA A 480 -22.50 4.64 43.76
CA ALA A 480 -21.08 4.61 44.08
C ALA A 480 -20.24 4.43 42.81
N VAL A 481 -20.74 3.64 41.85
CA VAL A 481 -20.10 3.44 40.54
C VAL A 481 -20.16 4.72 39.71
N LEU A 482 -21.29 5.41 39.71
CA LEU A 482 -21.46 6.68 39.00
C LEU A 482 -20.61 7.81 39.60
N ASP A 483 -20.55 7.91 40.92
CA ASP A 483 -19.70 8.88 41.61
C ASP A 483 -18.21 8.60 41.35
N ASP A 484 -17.76 7.33 41.31
CA ASP A 484 -16.40 6.97 40.90
C ASP A 484 -16.11 7.32 39.42
N LEU A 485 -17.09 7.10 38.53
CA LEU A 485 -16.95 7.45 37.12
C LEU A 485 -16.85 8.97 36.93
N LEU A 486 -17.69 9.73 37.62
CA LEU A 486 -17.68 11.20 37.61
C LEU A 486 -16.38 11.75 38.20
N ALA A 487 -15.93 11.21 39.34
CA ALA A 487 -14.66 11.57 39.93
C ALA A 487 -13.51 11.34 38.94
N LYS A 488 -13.46 10.18 38.28
CA LYS A 488 -12.46 9.87 37.25
C LYS A 488 -12.55 10.79 36.03
N ALA A 489 -13.77 11.14 35.58
CA ALA A 489 -13.99 12.06 34.47
C ALA A 489 -13.36 13.43 34.75
N ILE A 490 -13.56 13.95 35.96
CA ILE A 490 -13.03 15.22 36.44
C ILE A 490 -11.53 15.12 36.72
N GLU A 491 -11.08 14.06 37.37
CA GLU A 491 -9.65 13.87 37.68
C GLU A 491 -8.80 13.76 36.42
N SER A 492 -9.29 13.12 35.38
CA SER A 492 -8.52 13.01 34.13
C SER A 492 -8.70 14.21 33.20
N TYR A 493 -9.49 15.21 33.61
CA TYR A 493 -9.59 16.47 32.88
C TYR A 493 -8.26 17.21 32.91
N GLY A 494 -7.77 17.54 31.73
CA GLY A 494 -6.66 18.47 31.57
C GLY A 494 -6.81 19.37 30.36
N ALA A 495 -7.90 19.25 29.58
CA ALA A 495 -8.13 20.16 28.47
C ALA A 495 -8.17 21.61 29.01
N GLN A 496 -7.70 22.53 28.19
CA GLN A 496 -7.62 23.96 28.52
C GLN A 496 -8.64 24.75 27.70
N ASP A 497 -9.75 24.10 27.37
CA ASP A 497 -10.76 24.68 26.52
C ASP A 497 -11.58 25.69 27.33
N LYS A 498 -11.67 26.92 26.83
CA LYS A 498 -12.48 27.97 27.46
C LYS A 498 -13.96 27.61 27.43
N ASP A 499 -14.39 26.80 26.45
CA ASP A 499 -15.78 26.39 26.27
C ASP A 499 -16.23 25.41 27.37
N ASP A 500 -15.29 24.80 28.11
CA ASP A 500 -15.60 23.93 29.25
C ASP A 500 -15.86 24.72 30.55
N VAL A 501 -15.57 26.03 30.61
CA VAL A 501 -15.68 26.82 31.85
C VAL A 501 -17.11 26.87 32.39
N GLU A 502 -18.10 27.10 31.53
CA GLU A 502 -19.51 27.12 31.95
C GLU A 502 -19.93 25.76 32.53
N THR A 503 -19.43 24.68 31.91
CA THR A 503 -19.65 23.31 32.37
C THR A 503 -18.98 23.07 33.73
N ILE A 504 -17.77 23.58 33.94
CA ILE A 504 -17.07 23.52 35.22
C ILE A 504 -17.89 24.23 36.30
N VAL A 505 -18.36 25.46 36.06
CA VAL A 505 -19.15 26.22 37.03
C VAL A 505 -20.45 25.50 37.38
N LYS A 506 -21.12 24.91 36.38
CA LYS A 506 -22.31 24.07 36.62
C LYS A 506 -21.99 22.88 37.54
N VAL A 507 -20.92 22.12 37.25
CA VAL A 507 -20.51 20.98 38.09
C VAL A 507 -20.17 21.40 39.52
N VAL A 508 -19.50 22.54 39.68
CA VAL A 508 -19.12 23.05 41.02
C VAL A 508 -20.35 23.40 41.84
N ARG A 509 -21.35 24.03 41.23
CA ARG A 509 -22.63 24.37 41.89
C ARG A 509 -23.35 23.13 42.39
N GLU A 510 -23.35 22.07 41.60
CA GLU A 510 -24.08 20.83 41.93
C GLU A 510 -23.31 19.89 42.87
N LYS A 511 -21.98 19.94 42.89
CA LYS A 511 -21.14 18.96 43.61
C LYS A 511 -20.31 19.59 44.71
N SER A 512 -19.20 20.26 44.38
CA SER A 512 -18.30 20.85 45.38
C SER A 512 -17.24 21.77 44.77
N LEU A 513 -16.95 22.87 45.47
CA LEU A 513 -15.81 23.77 45.22
C LEU A 513 -14.44 23.08 45.31
N ARG A 514 -14.34 21.97 46.05
CA ARG A 514 -13.11 21.18 46.18
C ARG A 514 -12.66 20.56 44.86
N LEU A 515 -13.60 20.16 44.00
CA LEU A 515 -13.26 19.56 42.71
C LEU A 515 -12.46 20.55 41.85
N VAL A 516 -12.89 21.81 41.80
CA VAL A 516 -12.12 22.83 41.07
C VAL A 516 -10.82 23.17 41.79
N ASN A 517 -10.88 23.41 43.11
CA ASN A 517 -9.71 23.85 43.86
C ASN A 517 -8.58 22.81 43.91
N ASP A 518 -8.92 21.56 44.20
CA ASP A 518 -7.93 20.53 44.53
C ASP A 518 -7.56 19.67 43.31
N VAL A 519 -8.42 19.62 42.28
CA VAL A 519 -8.24 18.73 41.12
C VAL A 519 -8.02 19.51 39.83
N ILE A 520 -8.96 20.37 39.43
CA ILE A 520 -8.91 21.03 38.11
C ILE A 520 -7.80 22.09 38.07
N ILE A 521 -7.80 23.05 39.00
CA ILE A 521 -6.83 24.15 39.01
C ILE A 521 -5.38 23.62 39.00
N PRO A 522 -4.97 22.70 39.91
CA PRO A 522 -3.58 22.25 39.96
C PRO A 522 -3.16 21.44 38.73
N LYS A 523 -4.10 20.79 38.05
CA LYS A 523 -3.81 20.02 36.82
C LYS A 523 -3.68 20.92 35.61
N VAL A 524 -4.58 21.88 35.45
CA VAL A 524 -4.53 22.83 34.32
C VAL A 524 -3.34 23.77 34.46
N ALA A 525 -3.00 24.23 35.67
CA ALA A 525 -1.86 25.11 35.96
C ALA A 525 -0.48 24.54 35.55
N LYS A 526 -0.37 23.21 35.44
CA LYS A 526 0.87 22.56 34.97
C LYS A 526 1.10 22.71 33.47
N ARG A 527 0.11 23.15 32.71
CA ARG A 527 0.19 23.32 31.24
C ARG A 527 0.57 24.76 30.88
N HIS A 528 1.12 24.94 29.69
CA HIS A 528 1.45 26.26 29.13
C HIS A 528 0.27 26.81 28.32
N GLY A 529 0.16 28.15 28.26
CA GLY A 529 -0.87 28.81 27.46
C GLY A 529 -2.29 28.69 28.03
N VAL A 530 -2.44 28.42 29.32
CA VAL A 530 -3.73 28.26 30.00
C VAL A 530 -4.22 29.54 30.68
N ALA A 531 -3.57 30.68 30.40
CA ALA A 531 -3.92 31.97 31.00
C ALA A 531 -5.36 32.37 30.66
N ASN A 532 -5.77 32.22 29.40
CA ASN A 532 -7.15 32.52 28.97
C ASN A 532 -8.17 31.64 29.69
N PHE A 533 -7.88 30.34 29.86
CA PHE A 533 -8.75 29.44 30.61
C PHE A 533 -8.95 29.92 32.06
N PHE A 534 -7.88 30.27 32.77
CA PHE A 534 -7.99 30.76 34.15
C PHE A 534 -8.69 32.10 34.25
N SER A 535 -8.48 33.00 33.29
CA SER A 535 -9.20 34.29 33.25
C SER A 535 -10.70 34.08 33.06
N THR A 536 -11.10 33.26 32.08
CA THR A 536 -12.51 32.94 31.85
C THR A 536 -13.13 32.23 33.05
N LEU A 537 -12.42 31.26 33.65
CA LEU A 537 -12.87 30.56 34.86
C LEU A 537 -13.03 31.51 36.05
N LEU A 538 -12.09 32.43 36.25
CA LEU A 538 -12.13 33.43 37.31
C LEU A 538 -13.35 34.35 37.17
N LEU A 539 -13.58 34.89 35.98
CA LEU A 539 -14.71 35.76 35.68
C LEU A 539 -16.04 35.04 35.92
N ASN A 540 -16.18 33.81 35.41
CA ASN A 540 -17.42 33.03 35.59
C ASN A 540 -17.67 32.66 37.05
N LEU A 541 -16.62 32.29 37.81
CA LEU A 541 -16.77 32.00 39.25
C LEU A 541 -17.17 33.25 40.05
N HIS A 542 -16.69 34.43 39.65
CA HIS A 542 -17.06 35.69 40.29
C HIS A 542 -18.48 36.12 39.94
N GLU A 543 -18.87 36.06 38.67
CA GLU A 543 -20.22 36.38 38.21
C GLU A 543 -21.27 35.52 38.93
N HIS A 544 -20.98 34.23 39.12
CA HIS A 544 -21.84 33.28 39.83
C HIS A 544 -21.55 33.17 41.33
N ARG A 545 -20.80 34.12 41.94
CA ARG A 545 -20.37 34.02 43.34
C ARG A 545 -21.53 33.82 44.32
N ALA A 546 -22.67 34.45 44.07
CA ALA A 546 -23.86 34.36 44.90
C ALA A 546 -24.60 33.02 44.79
N ASP A 547 -24.36 32.24 43.72
CA ASP A 547 -25.02 30.95 43.47
C ASP A 547 -24.41 29.81 44.31
N PHE A 548 -23.23 30.02 44.91
CA PHE A 548 -22.56 29.00 45.70
C PHE A 548 -23.06 29.00 47.14
N PRO A 549 -23.38 27.82 47.71
CA PRO A 549 -23.88 27.73 49.07
C PRO A 549 -22.83 28.27 50.04
N LEU A 550 -23.27 29.14 50.96
CA LEU A 550 -22.45 29.55 52.10
C LEU A 550 -22.01 28.30 52.86
N PRO A 551 -20.73 28.22 53.31
CA PRO A 551 -20.22 27.08 54.05
C PRO A 551 -21.10 26.87 55.29
N SER A 552 -21.99 25.88 55.21
CA SER A 552 -22.88 25.55 56.31
C SER A 552 -22.00 25.02 57.44
N SER A 553 -22.18 25.55 58.66
CA SER A 553 -21.41 25.09 59.82
C SER A 553 -21.55 23.58 59.95
N PRO A 554 -20.44 22.83 60.19
CA PRO A 554 -20.48 21.39 60.23
C PRO A 554 -21.44 20.94 61.34
N LEU A 555 -22.55 20.32 60.94
CA LEU A 555 -23.46 19.67 61.87
C LEU A 555 -22.69 18.58 62.61
N LEU A 556 -22.63 18.70 63.93
CA LEU A 556 -21.98 17.78 64.86
C LEU A 556 -22.46 16.34 64.58
N GLY A 557 -21.58 15.50 64.02
CA GLY A 557 -21.94 14.11 63.75
C GLY A 557 -20.91 13.29 62.97
N GLY A 558 -19.70 13.13 63.52
CA GLY A 558 -18.94 11.88 63.36
C GLY A 558 -18.26 11.59 62.00
N LYS A 559 -17.37 12.47 61.55
CA LYS A 559 -16.07 12.18 60.89
C LYS A 559 -15.46 13.52 60.49
N ALA A 560 -14.15 13.70 60.70
CA ALA A 560 -13.44 14.94 60.38
C ALA A 560 -13.42 15.16 58.85
N LEU A 561 -14.54 15.66 58.31
CA LEU A 561 -14.63 16.20 56.98
C LEU A 561 -13.82 17.50 57.00
N THR A 562 -12.75 17.51 56.23
CA THR A 562 -11.94 18.68 55.94
C THR A 562 -12.83 19.91 55.65
N PRO A 563 -12.47 21.10 56.15
CA PRO A 563 -13.37 22.26 56.21
C PRO A 563 -13.91 22.67 54.84
N PRO A 564 -15.17 23.12 54.74
CA PRO A 564 -15.75 23.58 53.47
C PRO A 564 -14.93 24.73 52.89
N ILE A 565 -14.66 24.68 51.58
CA ILE A 565 -13.89 25.70 50.88
C ILE A 565 -14.85 26.81 50.46
N HIS A 566 -14.56 28.06 50.86
CA HIS A 566 -15.32 29.23 50.43
C HIS A 566 -14.99 29.57 48.97
N ILE A 567 -15.97 30.05 48.19
CA ILE A 567 -15.80 30.41 46.77
C ILE A 567 -14.62 31.39 46.58
N ASP A 568 -14.47 32.36 47.49
CA ASP A 568 -13.37 33.34 47.46
C ASP A 568 -11.99 32.70 47.49
N VAL A 569 -11.83 31.56 48.18
CA VAL A 569 -10.56 30.83 48.19
C VAL A 569 -10.25 30.28 46.80
N VAL A 570 -11.26 29.79 46.09
CA VAL A 570 -11.12 29.24 44.73
C VAL A 570 -10.85 30.36 43.72
N ILE A 571 -11.62 31.45 43.79
CA ILE A 571 -11.44 32.67 42.99
C ILE A 571 -10.02 33.20 43.16
N ARG A 572 -9.57 33.35 44.42
CA ARG A 572 -8.22 33.81 44.76
C ARG A 572 -7.15 32.93 44.13
N ARG A 573 -7.33 31.61 44.21
CA ARG A 573 -6.40 30.65 43.61
C ARG A 573 -6.38 30.72 42.08
N CYS A 574 -7.53 30.87 41.44
CA CYS A 574 -7.61 31.09 39.98
C CYS A 574 -6.85 32.35 39.57
N LEU A 575 -6.99 33.45 40.31
CA LEU A 575 -6.26 34.70 40.05
C LEU A 575 -4.75 34.52 40.21
N GLN A 576 -4.31 33.82 41.26
CA GLN A 576 -2.88 33.51 41.47
C GLN A 576 -2.30 32.66 40.34
N GLU A 577 -3.03 31.63 39.88
CA GLU A 577 -2.58 30.81 38.76
C GLU A 577 -2.60 31.59 37.45
N TYR A 578 -3.60 32.46 37.24
CA TYR A 578 -3.65 33.33 36.06
C TYR A 578 -2.41 34.24 35.97
N ILE A 579 -2.07 34.93 37.06
CA ILE A 579 -0.85 35.73 37.19
C ILE A 579 0.40 34.88 36.96
N THR A 580 0.45 33.67 37.55
CA THR A 580 1.59 32.75 37.41
C THR A 580 1.80 32.33 35.96
N GLN A 581 0.73 32.05 35.21
CA GLN A 581 0.83 31.72 33.78
C GLN A 581 1.28 32.91 32.95
N TRP A 582 0.82 34.12 33.28
CA TRP A 582 1.27 35.34 32.61
C TRP A 582 2.76 35.60 32.83
N ASN A 583 3.25 35.44 34.07
CA ASN A 583 4.68 35.58 34.39
C ASN A 583 5.58 34.60 33.61
N ARG A 584 5.01 33.51 33.05
CA ARG A 584 5.72 32.57 32.18
C ARG A 584 5.78 33.02 30.71
N LEU A 585 4.94 33.96 30.29
CA LEU A 585 4.99 34.54 28.95
C LEU A 585 6.12 35.57 28.93
N SER A 586 7.08 35.40 28.01
CA SER A 586 8.30 36.23 27.95
C SER A 586 8.09 37.64 27.42
N ALA A 587 6.86 38.00 27.02
CA ALA A 587 6.52 39.32 26.50
C ALA A 587 5.51 39.98 27.45
N ALA A 588 5.89 41.14 28.01
CA ALA A 588 4.97 41.99 28.74
C ALA A 588 4.00 42.63 27.74
N ASP A 589 2.83 42.02 27.60
CA ASP A 589 1.71 42.58 26.86
C ASP A 589 0.91 43.49 27.80
N LEU A 590 0.91 44.80 27.52
CA LEU A 590 0.25 45.82 28.34
C LEU A 590 -1.25 45.56 28.46
N ASP A 591 -1.87 45.03 27.41
CA ASP A 591 -3.30 44.68 27.41
C ASP A 591 -3.60 43.60 28.45
N ILE A 592 -2.66 42.66 28.66
CA ILE A 592 -2.83 41.61 29.67
C ILE A 592 -2.62 42.14 31.08
N VAL A 593 -1.68 43.08 31.27
CA VAL A 593 -1.48 43.74 32.58
C VAL A 593 -2.73 44.53 32.97
N GLN A 594 -3.29 45.29 32.01
CA GLN A 594 -4.54 46.00 32.19
C GLN A 594 -5.67 45.02 32.54
N HIS A 595 -5.81 43.93 31.76
CA HIS A 595 -6.84 42.92 32.00
C HIS A 595 -6.70 42.23 33.38
N ILE A 596 -5.50 41.85 33.81
CA ILE A 596 -5.27 41.28 35.15
C ILE A 596 -5.65 42.29 36.24
N THR A 597 -5.32 43.56 36.05
CA THR A 597 -5.64 44.64 37.00
C THR A 597 -7.14 44.84 37.07
N GLU A 598 -7.82 44.96 35.93
CA GLU A 598 -9.27 45.11 35.85
C GLU A 598 -9.99 43.91 36.49
N VAL A 599 -9.58 42.68 36.14
CA VAL A 599 -10.17 41.46 36.69
C VAL A 599 -9.92 41.35 38.20
N GLY A 600 -8.70 41.63 38.68
CA GLY A 600 -8.40 41.54 40.10
C GLY A 600 -9.10 42.62 40.94
N MET A 601 -9.27 43.83 40.38
CA MET A 601 -10.07 44.90 40.98
C MET A 601 -11.56 44.54 40.99
N TYR A 602 -12.08 44.00 39.89
CA TYR A 602 -13.46 43.51 39.77
C TYR A 602 -13.77 42.42 40.80
N VAL A 603 -12.82 41.51 41.03
CA VAL A 603 -12.93 40.43 42.01
C VAL A 603 -12.81 40.91 43.47
N GLY A 604 -12.32 42.14 43.70
CA GLY A 604 -12.15 42.72 45.03
C GLY A 604 -10.88 42.28 45.76
N GLU A 605 -9.91 41.69 45.07
CA GLU A 605 -8.66 41.17 45.63
C GLU A 605 -7.50 42.17 45.46
N VAL A 606 -7.69 43.39 45.98
CA VAL A 606 -6.77 44.55 45.83
C VAL A 606 -5.34 44.21 46.23
N LYS A 607 -5.15 43.39 47.27
CA LYS A 607 -3.82 42.97 47.72
C LYS A 607 -3.08 42.16 46.65
N ILE A 608 -3.76 41.22 45.99
CA ILE A 608 -3.14 40.39 44.95
C ILE A 608 -2.80 41.23 43.72
N VAL A 609 -3.66 42.19 43.36
CA VAL A 609 -3.37 43.15 42.28
C VAL A 609 -2.15 44.01 42.63
N SER A 610 -2.08 44.52 43.86
CA SER A 610 -0.93 45.29 44.34
C SER A 610 0.36 44.47 44.29
N ASP A 611 0.32 43.23 44.79
CA ASP A 611 1.47 42.32 44.77
C ASP A 611 1.89 42.01 43.31
N PHE A 612 0.92 41.80 42.42
CA PHE A 612 1.16 41.59 40.99
C PHE A 612 1.83 42.80 40.32
N LEU A 613 1.28 44.00 40.49
CA LEU A 613 1.84 45.23 39.92
C LEU A 613 3.27 45.48 40.41
N ALA A 614 3.59 45.11 41.65
CA ALA A 614 4.94 45.18 42.20
C ALA A 614 5.92 44.16 41.57
N THR A 615 5.42 43.06 41.00
CA THR A 615 6.26 42.04 40.31
C THR A 615 6.56 42.39 38.86
N ILE A 616 5.84 43.34 38.26
CA ILE A 616 6.12 43.81 36.90
C ILE A 616 7.46 44.54 36.92
N PRO A 617 8.50 44.05 36.21
CA PRO A 617 9.78 44.74 36.18
C PRO A 617 9.60 46.18 35.69
N PRO A 618 10.43 47.14 36.12
CA PRO A 618 10.39 48.54 35.66
C PRO A 618 10.72 48.74 34.15
N LEU A 619 10.64 47.67 33.34
CA LEU A 619 10.88 47.64 31.90
C LEU A 619 9.90 48.50 31.08
N ILE A 620 8.81 48.99 31.67
CA ILE A 620 7.89 49.93 31.03
C ILE A 620 8.45 51.37 31.03
N ASN A 621 9.55 51.66 31.74
CA ASN A 621 10.13 53.00 31.83
C ASN A 621 11.14 53.38 30.73
N HIS A 622 11.34 52.56 29.69
CA HIS A 622 12.08 53.01 28.50
C HIS A 622 11.09 53.38 27.38
N PRO A 623 10.95 54.68 27.06
CA PRO A 623 10.15 55.11 25.93
C PRO A 623 10.88 54.69 24.64
N THR A 624 10.27 53.78 23.88
CA THR A 624 10.52 53.63 22.43
C THR A 624 9.47 54.37 21.64
#